data_AF-A0A8T2IV41-F1
#
_entry.id   AF-A0A8T2IV41-F1
#
_cell.length_a   1.000
_cell.length_b   1.000
_cell.length_c   1.000
_cell.angle_alpha   90.00
_cell.angle_beta   90.00
_cell.angle_gamma   90.00
#
_symmetry.space_group_name_H-M   'P 1'
#
loop_
_entity.id
_entity.type
_entity.pdbx_description
1 polymer ?
#
loop_
_entity_poly.entity_id
_entity_poly.type
_entity_poly.pdbx_seq_one_letter_code
_entity_poly.pdbx_strand_id
1 'polypeptide(L)'
;CCVSSCNRCCVSSCNRCCISSCNRCCITSCNRCCISSCNSNRCCISSCNRCCITSCNGDRCCIASCDRCCIASCDRCCIASCDRCCIASCDVLHCFLDRCCIASCDRCCIASCDRCCIASCDRCCIASCDRCCIASC
;
A
#
# COMPACT_ATOMS: atom_id res chain seq x y z
N CYS A 1 -3.37 -17.48 -9.99
CA CYS A 1 -3.01 -16.76 -11.24
C CYS A 1 -1.56 -16.31 -11.13
N CYS A 2 -0.75 -16.59 -12.15
CA CYS A 2 0.62 -16.11 -12.24
C CYS A 2 0.76 -15.37 -13.57
N VAL A 3 1.15 -14.10 -13.52
CA VAL A 3 1.36 -13.26 -14.70
C VAL A 3 2.79 -12.75 -14.66
N SER A 4 3.58 -13.10 -15.67
CA SER A 4 4.97 -12.66 -15.78
C SER A 4 5.05 -11.19 -16.23
N SER A 5 4.29 -10.82 -17.24
CA SER A 5 4.25 -9.48 -17.81
C SER A 5 2.88 -9.22 -18.41
N CYS A 6 2.27 -8.07 -18.09
CA CYS A 6 1.05 -7.61 -18.75
C CYS A 6 0.97 -6.09 -18.80
N ASN A 7 0.43 -5.55 -19.90
CA ASN A 7 0.09 -4.13 -19.97
C ASN A 7 -1.12 -3.79 -19.08
N ARG A 8 -2.12 -4.67 -19.05
CA ARG A 8 -3.29 -4.56 -18.18
C ARG A 8 -3.61 -5.92 -17.60
N CYS A 9 -3.84 -5.95 -16.30
CA CYS A 9 -4.30 -7.14 -15.59
C CYS A 9 -5.55 -6.78 -14.79
N CYS A 10 -6.69 -7.36 -15.18
CA CYS A 10 -7.95 -7.23 -14.46
C CYS A 10 -8.32 -8.58 -13.84
N VAL A 11 -8.44 -8.63 -12.53
CA VAL A 11 -8.80 -9.84 -11.79
C VAL A 11 -10.02 -9.55 -10.92
N SER A 12 -11.14 -10.18 -11.23
CA SER A 12 -12.38 -10.01 -10.45
C SER A 12 -12.29 -10.72 -9.10
N SER A 13 -11.83 -11.97 -9.09
CA SER A 13 -11.64 -12.74 -7.86
C SER A 13 -10.47 -13.71 -8.03
N CYS A 14 -9.65 -13.83 -6.99
CA CYS A 14 -8.59 -14.84 -6.93
C CYS A 14 -8.31 -15.32 -5.52
N ASN A 15 -7.94 -16.60 -5.40
CA ASN A 15 -7.32 -17.06 -4.16
C ASN A 15 -5.86 -16.58 -4.05
N ARG A 16 -5.11 -16.65 -5.15
CA ARG A 16 -3.72 -16.18 -5.21
C ARG A 16 -3.45 -15.54 -6.56
N CYS A 17 -2.87 -14.35 -6.55
CA CYS A 17 -2.36 -13.67 -7.73
C CYS A 17 -0.90 -13.28 -7.51
N CYS A 18 -0.04 -13.71 -8.42
CA CYS A 18 1.35 -13.30 -8.48
C CYS A 18 1.56 -12.57 -9.82
N ILE A 19 1.96 -11.31 -9.77
CA ILE A 19 2.24 -10.47 -10.91
C ILE A 19 3.71 -10.06 -10.81
N SER A 20 4.54 -10.51 -11.75
CA SER A 20 5.96 -10.13 -11.76
C SER A 20 6.11 -8.70 -12.27
N SER A 21 5.47 -8.36 -13.39
CA SER A 21 5.47 -7.00 -13.92
C SER A 21 4.11 -6.66 -14.53
N CYS A 22 3.60 -5.47 -14.21
CA CYS A 22 2.41 -4.94 -14.84
C CYS A 22 2.50 -3.43 -15.04
N ASN A 23 1.91 -2.93 -16.13
CA ASN A 23 1.67 -1.50 -16.26
C ASN A 23 0.46 -1.10 -15.42
N ARG A 24 -0.74 -1.67 -15.65
CA ARG A 24 -1.95 -1.36 -14.85
C ARG A 24 -2.61 -2.61 -14.29
N CYS A 25 -2.83 -2.63 -12.97
CA CYS A 25 -3.59 -3.71 -12.34
C CYS A 25 -4.88 -3.22 -11.68
N CYS A 26 -5.95 -3.98 -11.87
CA CYS A 26 -7.21 -3.83 -11.15
C CYS A 26 -7.58 -5.18 -10.55
N ILE A 27 -7.60 -5.28 -9.22
CA ILE A 27 -7.99 -6.48 -8.49
C ILE A 27 -9.21 -6.13 -7.63
N THR A 28 -10.36 -6.74 -7.92
CA THR A 28 -11.57 -6.48 -7.14
C THR A 28 -11.52 -7.23 -5.81
N SER A 29 -11.21 -8.53 -5.84
CA SER A 29 -11.06 -9.34 -4.63
C SER A 29 -9.91 -10.33 -4.78
N CYS A 30 -9.05 -10.44 -3.77
CA CYS A 30 -8.10 -11.54 -3.70
C CYS A 30 -7.72 -11.95 -2.28
N ASN A 31 -7.56 -13.25 -2.02
CA ASN A 31 -7.05 -13.68 -0.72
C ASN A 31 -5.55 -13.35 -0.55
N ARG A 32 -4.74 -13.53 -1.61
CA ARG A 32 -3.31 -13.17 -1.61
C ARG A 32 -2.86 -12.55 -2.92
N CYS A 33 -2.21 -11.41 -2.80
CA CYS A 33 -1.75 -10.51 -3.85
C CYS A 33 -0.23 -10.33 -3.71
N CYS A 34 0.54 -10.71 -4.72
CA CYS A 34 1.97 -10.42 -4.78
C CYS A 34 2.26 -9.69 -6.10
N ILE A 35 2.72 -8.45 -6.02
CA ILE A 35 3.10 -7.64 -7.18
C ILE A 35 4.57 -7.26 -7.02
N SER A 36 5.42 -7.70 -7.94
CA SER A 36 6.85 -7.39 -7.87
C SER A 36 7.12 -5.99 -8.40
N SER A 37 6.65 -5.68 -9.62
CA SER A 37 6.69 -4.32 -10.16
C SER A 37 5.37 -3.91 -10.81
N CYS A 38 4.93 -2.69 -10.48
CA CYS A 38 3.84 -1.99 -11.14
C CYS A 38 4.38 -0.66 -11.68
N ASN A 39 4.61 -0.59 -13.00
CA ASN A 39 5.39 0.47 -13.63
C ASN A 39 4.55 1.58 -14.30
N SER A 40 3.20 1.57 -14.23
CA SER A 40 2.41 2.62 -14.91
C SER A 40 1.06 3.01 -14.31
N ASN A 41 0.95 4.29 -13.98
CA ASN A 41 -0.23 5.07 -13.57
C ASN A 41 -1.08 4.55 -12.39
N ARG A 42 -1.57 3.31 -12.39
CA ARG A 42 -2.57 2.84 -11.41
C ARG A 42 -2.47 1.36 -11.09
N CYS A 43 -2.26 1.09 -9.81
CA CYS A 43 -2.46 -0.21 -9.18
C CYS A 43 -3.65 -0.09 -8.21
N CYS A 44 -4.80 -0.69 -8.56
CA CYS A 44 -6.05 -0.60 -7.78
C CYS A 44 -6.44 -1.96 -7.20
N ILE A 45 -6.64 -2.03 -5.88
CA ILE A 45 -7.10 -3.22 -5.16
C ILE A 45 -8.32 -2.85 -4.32
N SER A 46 -9.48 -3.41 -4.60
CA SER A 46 -10.69 -3.10 -3.83
C SER A 46 -10.73 -3.86 -2.50
N SER A 47 -10.45 -5.16 -2.51
CA SER A 47 -10.40 -5.97 -1.29
C SER A 47 -9.29 -7.02 -1.39
N CYS A 48 -8.47 -7.11 -0.35
CA CYS A 48 -7.49 -8.19 -0.26
C CYS A 48 -7.12 -8.57 1.17
N ASN A 49 -7.06 -9.85 1.53
CA ASN A 49 -6.64 -10.22 2.89
C ASN A 49 -5.14 -9.97 3.08
N ARG A 50 -4.32 -10.27 2.07
CA ARG A 50 -2.87 -9.99 2.11
C ARG A 50 -2.37 -9.50 0.78
N CYS A 51 -1.84 -8.28 0.74
CA CYS A 51 -1.10 -7.80 -0.42
C CYS A 51 0.35 -7.44 -0.07
N CYS A 52 1.26 -7.92 -0.92
CA CYS A 52 2.67 -7.59 -0.92
C CYS A 52 3.02 -6.92 -2.25
N ILE A 53 3.57 -5.71 -2.17
CA ILE A 53 4.00 -4.92 -3.32
C ILE A 53 5.46 -4.57 -3.12
N THR A 54 6.34 -4.99 -4.04
CA THR A 54 7.76 -4.66 -3.92
C THR A 54 8.02 -3.26 -4.47
N SER A 55 7.56 -2.95 -5.68
CA SER A 55 7.71 -1.62 -6.26
C SER A 55 6.43 -1.21 -6.99
N CYS A 56 5.94 -0.03 -6.65
CA CYS A 56 4.89 0.70 -7.36
C CYS A 56 5.41 2.10 -7.72
N ASN A 57 6.25 2.18 -8.75
CA ASN A 57 6.87 3.44 -9.21
C ASN A 57 5.96 4.18 -10.21
N GLY A 58 4.65 4.16 -9.96
CA GLY A 58 3.64 4.76 -10.82
C GLY A 58 2.77 5.73 -10.02
N ASP A 59 2.03 6.59 -10.75
CA ASP A 59 1.35 7.75 -10.17
C ASP A 59 0.54 7.50 -8.90
N ARG A 60 -0.12 6.32 -8.75
CA ARG A 60 -0.99 5.96 -7.61
C ARG A 60 -1.11 4.44 -7.38
N CYS A 61 -0.86 4.00 -6.15
CA CYS A 61 -1.35 2.74 -5.59
C CYS A 61 -2.58 3.01 -4.71
N CYS A 62 -3.72 2.41 -5.04
CA CYS A 62 -4.97 2.59 -4.30
C CYS A 62 -5.45 1.24 -3.75
N ILE A 63 -5.62 1.14 -2.44
CA ILE A 63 -6.16 -0.05 -1.77
C ILE A 63 -7.37 0.39 -0.95
N ALA A 64 -8.57 -0.11 -1.28
CA ALA A 64 -9.77 0.30 -0.53
C ALA A 64 -9.88 -0.44 0.81
N SER A 65 -9.62 -1.75 0.84
CA SER A 65 -9.62 -2.53 2.08
C SER A 65 -8.58 -3.64 2.03
N CYS A 66 -7.82 -3.80 3.11
CA CYS A 66 -6.87 -4.90 3.25
C CYS A 66 -6.58 -5.28 4.71
N ASP A 67 -6.56 -6.56 5.08
CA ASP A 67 -6.16 -6.92 6.46
C ASP A 67 -4.67 -6.69 6.68
N ARG A 68 -3.83 -7.02 5.68
CA ARG A 68 -2.37 -6.88 5.77
C ARG A 68 -1.75 -6.40 4.46
N CYS A 69 -1.12 -5.24 4.52
CA CYS A 69 -0.42 -4.65 3.40
C CYS A 69 1.08 -4.49 3.71
N CYS A 70 1.93 -4.97 2.81
CA CYS A 70 3.37 -4.71 2.84
C CYS A 70 3.79 -4.06 1.53
N ILE A 71 4.39 -2.86 1.60
CA ILE A 71 4.87 -2.11 0.43
C ILE A 71 6.33 -1.75 0.67
N ALA A 72 7.25 -2.20 -0.20
CA ALA A 72 8.66 -1.82 -0.06
C ALA A 72 8.92 -0.41 -0.61
N SER A 73 8.43 -0.09 -1.82
CA SER A 73 8.53 1.24 -2.40
C SER A 73 7.28 1.63 -3.16
N CYS A 74 6.81 2.87 -2.97
CA CYS A 74 5.72 3.44 -3.76
C CYS A 74 5.79 4.98 -3.79
N ASP A 75 5.58 5.59 -4.96
CA ASP A 75 5.59 7.05 -5.07
C ASP A 75 4.37 7.65 -4.33
N ARG A 76 3.15 7.17 -4.64
CA ARG A 76 1.93 7.59 -3.94
C ARG A 76 1.06 6.42 -3.55
N CYS A 77 0.80 6.28 -2.26
CA CYS A 77 -0.04 5.25 -1.70
C CYS A 77 -1.28 5.85 -1.01
N CYS A 78 -2.46 5.38 -1.43
CA CYS A 78 -3.73 5.69 -0.79
C CYS A 78 -4.37 4.38 -0.30
N ILE A 79 -4.53 4.22 1.01
CA ILE A 79 -5.16 3.05 1.61
C ILE A 79 -6.36 3.53 2.45
N ALA A 80 -7.57 3.16 2.05
CA ALA A 80 -8.78 3.66 2.70
C ALA A 80 -9.12 2.92 4.01
N SER A 81 -8.67 1.68 4.18
CA SER A 81 -8.79 0.91 5.42
C SER A 81 -7.79 -0.24 5.40
N CYS A 82 -6.99 -0.38 6.46
CA CYS A 82 -6.15 -1.56 6.64
C CYS A 82 -5.79 -1.83 8.12
N ASP A 83 -5.96 -3.07 8.58
CA ASP A 83 -5.65 -3.42 9.97
C ASP A 83 -4.14 -3.31 10.25
N ARG A 84 -3.30 -3.74 9.30
CA ARG A 84 -1.84 -3.71 9.43
C ARG A 84 -1.14 -3.33 8.14
N CYS A 85 -0.44 -2.21 8.17
CA CYS A 85 0.35 -1.73 7.06
C CYS A 85 1.83 -1.60 7.44
N CYS A 86 2.71 -2.12 6.60
CA CYS A 86 4.15 -1.93 6.68
C CYS A 86 4.65 -1.29 5.37
N ILE A 87 5.27 -0.12 5.47
CA ILE A 87 5.80 0.62 4.32
C ILE A 87 7.27 0.93 4.57
N ALA A 88 8.16 0.51 3.69
CA ALA A 88 9.58 0.83 3.83
C ALA A 88 9.89 2.23 3.28
N SER A 89 9.42 2.58 2.08
CA SER A 89 9.58 3.92 1.51
C SER A 89 8.32 4.37 0.78
N CYS A 90 7.89 5.61 0.99
CA CYS A 90 6.81 6.21 0.20
C CYS A 90 6.89 7.74 0.11
N ASP A 91 6.77 8.35 -1.06
CA ASP A 91 6.85 9.81 -1.14
C ASP A 91 5.57 10.45 -0.57
N VAL A 92 4.40 9.88 -0.90
CA VAL A 92 3.11 10.38 -0.40
C VAL A 92 2.21 9.25 0.07
N LEU A 93 1.90 9.23 1.36
CA LEU A 93 1.00 8.27 1.99
C LEU A 93 -0.26 8.95 2.52
N HIS A 94 -1.42 8.45 2.12
CA HIS A 94 -2.72 8.83 2.69
C HIS A 94 -3.44 7.58 3.20
N CYS A 95 -3.77 7.56 4.49
CA CYS A 95 -4.23 6.31 5.08
C CYS A 95 -5.23 6.42 6.25
N PHE A 96 -6.09 5.41 6.36
CA PHE A 96 -6.82 5.06 7.59
C PHE A 96 -6.41 3.63 7.99
N LEU A 97 -5.88 3.46 9.20
CA LEU A 97 -5.23 2.22 9.65
C LEU A 97 -5.65 1.87 11.06
N ASP A 98 -5.45 0.62 11.47
CA ASP A 98 -5.36 0.30 12.90
C ASP A 98 -3.89 0.36 13.32
N ARG A 99 -3.00 -0.35 12.60
CA ARG A 99 -1.57 -0.40 12.92
C ARG A 99 -0.70 -0.12 11.71
N CYS A 100 0.28 0.76 11.88
CA CYS A 100 1.23 1.08 10.83
C CYS A 100 2.69 1.17 11.29
N CYS A 101 3.57 0.70 10.42
CA CYS A 101 5.01 0.87 10.53
C CYS A 101 5.54 1.47 9.22
N ILE A 102 6.12 2.66 9.29
CA ILE A 102 6.66 3.39 8.14
C ILE A 102 8.13 3.66 8.41
N ALA A 103 9.04 3.17 7.56
CA ALA A 103 10.47 3.43 7.74
C ALA A 103 10.87 4.81 7.20
N SER A 104 10.46 5.16 5.99
CA SER A 104 10.70 6.48 5.39
C SER A 104 9.47 6.96 4.62
N CYS A 105 9.13 8.25 4.76
CA CYS A 105 8.09 8.86 3.93
C CYS A 105 8.25 10.37 3.78
N ASP A 106 8.16 10.95 2.58
CA ASP A 106 8.28 12.41 2.45
C ASP A 106 7.03 13.14 2.99
N ARG A 107 5.85 12.60 2.70
CA ARG A 107 4.56 13.16 3.15
C ARG A 107 3.61 12.08 3.62
N CYS A 108 3.28 12.09 4.90
CA CYS A 108 2.37 11.14 5.52
C CYS A 108 1.12 11.84 6.08
N CYS A 109 -0.06 11.44 5.62
CA CYS A 109 -1.36 11.90 6.09
C CYS A 109 -2.15 10.70 6.63
N ILE A 110 -2.26 10.57 7.95
CA ILE A 110 -3.03 9.51 8.61
C ILE A 110 -4.30 10.10 9.20
N ALA A 111 -5.46 9.65 8.70
CA ALA A 111 -6.75 10.09 9.21
C ALA A 111 -7.07 9.48 10.59
N SER A 112 -6.79 8.19 10.76
CA SER A 112 -6.94 7.48 12.04
C SER A 112 -5.93 6.34 12.16
N CYS A 113 -5.46 6.09 13.38
CA CYS A 113 -4.69 4.90 13.77
C CYS A 113 -4.89 4.49 15.23
N ASP A 114 -4.80 3.20 15.55
CA ASP A 114 -4.58 2.77 16.94
C ASP A 114 -3.09 2.89 17.29
N ARG A 115 -2.21 2.49 16.37
CA ARG A 115 -0.76 2.51 16.56
C ARG A 115 -0.01 2.93 15.30
N CYS A 116 0.80 3.99 15.39
CA CYS A 116 1.76 4.36 14.36
C CYS A 116 3.20 4.34 14.86
N CYS A 117 4.10 3.77 14.06
CA CYS A 117 5.53 3.91 14.20
C CYS A 117 6.10 4.46 12.89
N ILE A 118 6.72 5.64 12.93
CA ILE A 118 7.35 6.29 11.78
C ILE A 118 8.82 6.54 12.13
N ALA A 119 9.74 5.93 11.38
CA ALA A 119 11.16 6.14 11.64
C ALA A 119 11.64 7.49 11.08
N SER A 120 11.32 7.82 9.83
CA SER A 120 11.65 9.12 9.22
C SER A 120 10.51 9.67 8.37
N CYS A 121 10.15 10.94 8.52
CA CYS A 121 9.17 11.59 7.64
C CYS A 121 9.27 13.12 7.54
N ASP A 122 9.51 13.70 6.36
CA ASP A 122 9.67 15.17 6.24
C ASP A 122 8.41 15.97 6.62
N ARG A 123 7.21 15.42 6.36
CA ARG A 123 5.93 16.05 6.71
C ARG A 123 4.91 15.00 7.14
N CYS A 124 4.53 15.04 8.41
CA CYS A 124 3.51 14.15 8.96
C CYS A 124 2.30 14.91 9.50
N CYS A 125 1.10 14.49 9.10
CA CYS A 125 -0.18 14.96 9.62
C CYS A 125 -0.99 13.75 10.11
N ILE A 126 -1.33 13.72 11.40
CA ILE A 126 -2.14 12.65 12.00
C ILE A 126 -3.35 13.28 12.68
N ALA A 127 -4.56 12.94 12.23
CA ALA A 127 -5.78 13.55 12.75
C ALA A 127 -6.28 12.87 14.04
N SER A 128 -6.18 11.55 14.14
CA SER A 128 -6.53 10.78 15.34
C SER A 128 -5.56 9.62 15.51
N CYS A 129 -4.97 9.45 16.70
CA CYS A 129 -4.23 8.24 17.00
C CYS A 129 -4.13 7.92 18.50
N ASP A 130 -4.32 6.65 18.87
CA ASP A 130 -4.20 6.22 20.27
C ASP A 130 -2.74 6.17 20.74
N ARG A 131 -1.82 5.67 19.89
CA ARG A 131 -0.37 5.64 20.20
C ARG A 131 0.44 5.96 18.95
N CYS A 132 1.34 6.94 19.04
CA CYS A 132 2.30 7.20 17.98
C CYS A 132 3.73 7.31 18.48
N CYS A 133 4.66 6.83 17.68
CA CYS A 133 6.10 7.00 17.85
C CYS A 133 6.70 7.51 16.53
N ILE A 134 7.32 8.68 16.55
CA ILE A 134 7.99 9.27 15.39
C ILE A 134 9.42 9.60 15.81
N ALA A 135 10.42 9.03 15.12
CA ALA A 135 11.84 9.20 15.48
C ALA A 135 12.49 10.43 14.81
N SER A 136 12.18 10.73 13.55
CA SER A 136 12.59 11.96 12.88
C SER A 136 11.48 12.51 11.97
N CYS A 137 11.18 13.80 12.12
CA CYS A 137 10.36 14.59 11.21
C CYS A 137 11.10 15.84 10.76
#